data_AF-A0A7X7NVA9-F1
#
_entry.id   AF-A0A7X7NVA9-F1
#
_cell.length_a   1.000
_cell.length_b   1.000
_cell.length_c   1.000
_cell.angle_alpha   90.00
_cell.angle_beta   90.00
_cell.angle_gamma   90.00
#
_symmetry.space_group_name_H-M   'P 1'
#
loop_
_entity.id
_entity.type
_entity.pdbx_description
1 polymer ?
#
loop_
_entity_poly.entity_id
_entity_poly.type
_entity_poly.pdbx_seq_one_letter_code
_entity_poly.pdbx_strand_id
1 'polypeptide(L)' 'AIEFKKYLNNPKHLVLTSSHPSPLSARYSFFGSRPFSKTNKFLIQNGVKPINW' A
#
# COMPACT_ATOMS: atom_id res chain seq x y z
N ALA A 1 2.06 12.07 -3.92
CA ALA A 1 1.96 10.86 -3.08
C ALA A 1 3.30 10.15 -2.92
N ILE A 2 3.94 9.69 -4.01
CA ILE A 2 5.20 8.93 -3.95
C ILE A 2 6.34 9.72 -3.28
N GLU A 3 6.42 11.03 -3.50
CA GLU A 3 7.44 11.90 -2.92
C GLU A 3 7.51 11.82 -1.38
N PHE A 4 6.35 11.62 -0.72
CA PHE A 4 6.30 11.56 0.75
C PHE A 4 6.95 10.32 1.35
N LYS A 5 7.30 9.32 0.53
CA LYS A 5 8.02 8.11 0.96
C LYS A 5 9.30 8.44 1.74
N LYS A 6 9.98 9.55 1.39
CA LYS A 6 11.22 9.99 2.05
C LYS A 6 11.06 10.35 3.53
N TYR A 7 9.83 10.58 3.99
CA TYR A 7 9.53 10.92 5.39
C TYR A 7 9.18 9.68 6.25
N LEU A 8 9.22 8.47 5.68
CA LEU A 8 8.96 7.22 6.40
C LEU A 8 10.26 6.46 6.67
N ASN A 9 10.45 6.01 7.92
CA ASN A 9 11.63 5.27 8.34
C ASN A 9 11.45 3.75 8.15
N ASN A 10 12.16 3.16 7.18
CA ASN A 10 12.29 1.71 7.04
C ASN A 10 13.29 1.18 8.10
N PRO A 11 13.06 0.04 8.77
CA PRO A 11 12.12 -1.06 8.43
C PRO A 11 10.78 -1.08 9.14
N LYS A 12 10.45 -0.06 9.93
CA LYS A 12 9.21 -0.07 10.74
C LYS A 12 7.92 0.12 9.92
N HIS A 13 8.03 0.64 8.69
CA HIS A 13 6.89 0.98 7.86
C HIS A 13 6.89 0.22 6.52
N LEU A 14 5.72 -0.30 6.14
CA LEU A 14 5.45 -0.78 4.79
C LEU A 14 4.97 0.38 3.91
N VAL A 15 5.62 0.56 2.75
CA VAL A 15 5.18 1.53 1.74
C VAL A 15 4.70 0.77 0.50
N LEU A 16 3.41 0.84 0.22
CA LEU A 16 2.80 0.30 -0.99
C LEU A 16 2.61 1.42 -2.01
N THR A 17 3.08 1.21 -3.24
CA THR A 17 2.97 2.17 -4.34
C THR A 17 2.31 1.53 -5.55
N SER A 18 1.41 2.29 -6.19
CA SER A 18 0.82 1.97 -7.50
C SER A 18 0.40 3.27 -8.17
N SER A 19 -0.02 3.18 -9.44
CA SER A 19 -0.66 4.28 -10.15
C SER A 19 -1.93 4.72 -9.42
N HIS A 20 -2.32 5.98 -9.63
CA HIS A 20 -3.54 6.52 -9.03
C HIS A 20 -4.79 5.78 -9.56
N PRO A 21 -5.83 5.57 -8.75
CA PRO A 21 -7.09 4.90 -9.14
C PRO A 21 -7.92 5.64 -10.19
N SER A 22 -7.57 6.89 -10.52
CA SER A 22 -8.26 7.64 -11.60
C SER A 22 -8.24 6.85 -12.92
N PRO A 23 -9.33 6.90 -13.72
CA PRO A 23 -9.42 6.20 -15.01
C PRO A 23 -8.23 6.45 -15.94
N LEU A 24 -7.63 7.64 -15.89
CA LEU A 24 -6.47 8.02 -16.69
C LEU A 24 -5.25 7.09 -16.46
N SER A 25 -5.08 6.60 -15.23
CA SER A 25 -3.87 5.91 -14.79
C SER A 25 -4.07 4.53 -14.17
N ALA A 26 -5.30 4.15 -13.83
CA ALA A 26 -5.58 2.92 -13.08
C ALA A 26 -5.11 1.66 -13.81
N ARG A 27 -5.24 1.62 -15.14
CA ARG A 27 -4.83 0.50 -16.00
C ARG A 27 -3.34 0.20 -15.99
N TYR A 28 -2.49 1.17 -15.61
CA TYR A 28 -1.04 0.95 -15.64
C TYR A 28 -0.57 0.05 -14.51
N SER A 29 -1.06 0.28 -13.29
CA SER A 29 -0.65 -0.56 -12.15
C SER A 29 -1.58 -0.54 -10.94
N PHE A 30 -2.70 0.21 -10.95
CA PHE A 30 -3.64 0.21 -9.82
C PHE A 30 -4.43 -1.10 -9.79
N PHE A 31 -5.03 -1.49 -10.92
CA PHE A 31 -5.72 -2.78 -11.01
C PHE A 31 -4.71 -3.93 -10.83
N GLY A 32 -5.02 -4.86 -9.94
CA GLY A 32 -4.10 -5.94 -9.55
C GLY A 32 -3.05 -5.57 -8.48
N SER A 33 -2.93 -4.30 -8.07
CA SER A 33 -1.96 -3.89 -7.03
C SER A 33 -2.25 -4.49 -5.66
N ARG A 34 -3.50 -4.86 -5.39
CA ARG A 34 -3.99 -5.52 -4.16
C ARG A 34 -3.54 -4.79 -2.88
N PRO A 35 -3.78 -3.47 -2.74
CA PRO A 35 -3.23 -2.70 -1.63
C PRO A 35 -3.82 -3.15 -0.29
N PHE A 36 -5.13 -3.44 -0.24
CA PHE A 36 -5.84 -3.83 0.97
C PHE A 36 -5.34 -5.14 1.58
N SER A 37 -5.22 -6.20 0.77
CA SER A 37 -4.75 -7.49 1.26
C SER A 37 -3.26 -7.49 1.59
N LYS A 38 -2.43 -6.74 0.84
CA LYS A 38 -1.02 -6.53 1.18
C LYS A 38 -0.85 -5.78 2.51
N THR A 39 -1.67 -4.77 2.77
CA THR A 39 -1.69 -4.07 4.07
C THR A 39 -2.04 -5.03 5.20
N ASN A 40 -3.14 -5.78 5.08
CA ASN A 40 -3.54 -6.73 6.12
C ASN A 40 -2.49 -7.83 6.34
N LYS A 41 -1.84 -8.32 5.27
CA LYS A 41 -0.74 -9.29 5.39
C LYS A 41 0.40 -8.73 6.24
N PHE A 42 0.79 -7.48 6.02
CA PHE A 42 1.83 -6.83 6.82
C PHE A 42 1.42 -6.61 8.27
N LEU A 43 0.18 -6.19 8.52
CA LEU A 43 -0.34 -6.04 9.88
C LEU A 43 -0.27 -7.37 10.64
N ILE A 44 -0.78 -8.46 10.04
CA ILE A 44 -0.76 -9.80 10.62
C ILE A 44 0.68 -10.26 10.92
N GLN A 45 1.60 -10.06 9.98
CA GLN A 45 3.02 -10.42 10.17
C GLN A 45 3.70 -9.66 11.31
N ASN A 46 3.20 -8.48 11.67
CA ASN A 46 3.71 -7.66 12.77
C ASN A 46 2.84 -7.77 14.04
N GLY A 47 1.92 -8.75 14.13
CA GLY A 47 1.05 -8.93 15.29
C GLY A 47 0.00 -7.83 15.48
N VAL A 48 -0.27 -7.03 14.45
CA VAL A 48 -1.28 -5.97 14.46
C VAL A 48 -2.59 -6.50 13.89
N LYS A 49 -3.71 -6.11 14.49
CA LYS A 49 -5.05 -6.50 14.03
C LYS A 49 -5.27 -6.04 12.57
N PRO A 50 -5.73 -6.92 11.65
CA PRO A 50 -6.04 -6.52 10.28
C PRO A 50 -7.24 -5.58 10.24
N ILE A 51 -7.32 -4.77 9.18
CA ILE A 51 -8.42 -3.84 8.94
C ILE A 51 -9.56 -4.60 8.22
N ASN A 52 -10.80 -4.39 8.68
CA ASN A 52 -11.99 -4.79 7.92
C ASN A 52 -12.31 -3.66 6.92
N TRP A 53 -11.97 -3.89 5.65
CA TRP A 53 -12.07 -2.91 4.56
C TRP A 53 -13.48 -2.85 3.98
#